data_AF-A0AAI8L5C9-F1
#
_entry.id   AF-A0AAI8L5C9-F1
#
_cell.length_a   1.000
_cell.length_b   1.000
_cell.length_c   1.000
_cell.angle_alpha   90.00
_cell.angle_beta   90.00
_cell.angle_gamma   90.00
#
_symmetry.space_group_name_H-M   'P 1'
#
loop_
_entity.id
_entity.type
_entity.pdbx_description
1 polymer ?
#
loop_
_entity_poly.entity_id
_entity_poly.type
_entity_poly.pdbx_seq_one_letter_code
_entity_poly.pdbx_strand_id
1 'polypeptide(L)'
;MCGACYDACPVKIDIPEVLVHLRAKAVEAKRRNRLLLTPEALAMKAAGKVLSAPRRLAAVRRLAAPGARLVARDGRIGVLPGPFARWSGTPDTPAPARESLRAWWRRTREAGRTTTEGKGR
;
A
#
# COMPACT_ATOMS: atom_id res chain seq x y z
N MET A 1 -9.70 21.64 -0.56
CA MET A 1 -9.96 20.46 0.31
C MET A 1 -11.24 20.74 1.08
N CYS A 2 -12.02 19.72 1.45
CA CYS A 2 -13.35 19.88 2.05
C CYS A 2 -13.36 20.13 3.58
N GLY A 3 -12.22 20.34 4.24
CA GLY A 3 -12.17 20.68 5.68
C GLY A 3 -12.46 19.52 6.66
N ALA A 4 -13.11 18.44 6.22
CA ALA A 4 -13.64 17.38 7.10
C ALA A 4 -12.67 16.76 8.11
N CYS A 5 -11.35 16.72 7.83
CA CYS A 5 -10.36 16.21 8.77
C CYS A 5 -10.22 17.09 10.03
N TYR A 6 -10.42 18.41 9.89
CA TYR A 6 -10.43 19.33 11.03
C TYR A 6 -11.66 19.13 11.91
N ASP A 7 -12.82 18.92 11.27
CA ASP A 7 -14.09 18.75 11.96
C ASP A 7 -14.13 17.46 12.78
N ALA A 8 -13.62 16.36 12.22
CA ALA A 8 -13.55 15.07 12.89
C ALA A 8 -12.46 14.95 13.96
N CYS A 9 -11.52 15.91 14.02
CA CYS A 9 -10.38 15.81 14.93
C CYS A 9 -10.78 16.23 16.37
N PRO A 10 -10.65 15.33 17.37
CA PRO A 10 -11.05 15.63 18.75
C PRO A 10 -10.17 16.70 19.41
N VAL A 11 -8.93 16.86 18.94
CA VAL A 11 -7.93 17.79 19.48
C VAL A 11 -7.77 19.06 18.63
N LYS A 12 -8.60 19.23 17.59
CA LYS A 12 -8.63 20.43 16.71
C LYS A 12 -7.27 20.81 16.09
N ILE A 13 -6.48 19.81 15.70
CA ILE A 13 -5.25 20.04 14.94
C ILE A 13 -5.62 20.49 13.52
N ASP A 14 -5.05 21.61 13.07
CA ASP A 14 -5.20 22.09 11.69
C ASP A 14 -4.30 21.32 10.70
N ILE A 15 -4.70 20.06 10.46
CA ILE A 15 -4.08 19.21 9.44
C ILE A 15 -4.29 19.77 8.02
N PRO A 16 -5.47 20.29 7.64
CA PRO A 16 -5.69 20.81 6.28
C PRO A 16 -4.69 21.88 5.86
N GLU A 17 -4.40 22.86 6.72
CA GLU A 17 -3.43 23.92 6.41
C GLU A 17 -2.03 23.36 6.20
N VAL A 18 -1.57 22.49 7.12
CA VAL A 18 -0.26 21.85 7.03
C VAL A 18 -0.13 21.04 5.72
N LEU A 19 -1.16 20.30 5.32
CA LEU A 19 -1.14 19.54 4.07
C LEU A 19 -1.07 20.42 2.83
N VAL A 20 -1.78 21.56 2.82
CA VAL A 20 -1.71 22.52 1.70
C VAL A 20 -0.31 23.13 1.59
N HIS A 21 0.27 23.54 2.72
CA HIS A 21 1.64 24.07 2.77
C HIS A 21 2.67 23.06 2.25
N LEU A 22 2.58 21.81 2.71
CA LEU A 22 3.47 20.73 2.25
C LEU A 22 3.28 20.43 0.77
N ARG A 23 2.04 20.48 0.27
CA ARG A 23 1.76 20.32 -1.17
C ARG A 23 2.37 21.44 -1.98
N ALA A 24 2.29 22.69 -1.53
CA ALA A 24 2.90 23.83 -2.20
C ALA A 24 4.43 23.64 -2.31
N LYS A 25 5.08 23.28 -1.20
CA LYS A 25 6.52 22.94 -1.16
C LYS A 25 6.90 21.83 -2.14
N ALA A 26 6.10 20.76 -2.19
CA ALA A 26 6.35 19.62 -3.07
C ALA A 26 6.19 19.97 -4.55
N VAL A 27 5.15 20.75 -4.91
CA VAL A 27 4.93 21.20 -6.28
C VAL A 27 6.04 22.14 -6.74
N GLU A 28 6.50 23.03 -5.86
CA GLU A 28 7.58 23.96 -6.18
C GLU A 28 8.91 23.23 -6.39
N ALA A 29 9.25 22.28 -5.52
CA ALA A 29 10.40 21.41 -5.72
C ALA A 29 10.32 20.63 -7.04
N LYS A 30 9.13 20.13 -7.40
CA LYS A 30 8.90 19.43 -8.68
C LYS A 30 9.08 20.34 -9.89
N ARG A 31 8.64 21.61 -9.83
CA ARG A 31 8.84 22.59 -10.92
C ARG A 31 10.32 22.84 -11.17
N ARG A 32 11.11 23.01 -10.12
CA ARG A 32 12.58 23.18 -10.23
C ARG A 32 13.27 21.98 -10.88
N ASN A 33 12.77 20.77 -10.63
CA ASN A 33 13.37 19.52 -11.16
C ASN A 33 12.70 19.02 -12.45
N ARG A 34 11.84 19.81 -13.11
CA ARG A 34 10.99 19.38 -14.24
C ARG A 34 11.77 18.94 -15.49
N LEU A 35 13.04 19.32 -15.61
CA LEU A 35 13.88 19.01 -16.78
C LEU A 35 14.47 17.59 -16.78
N LEU A 36 14.34 16.83 -15.67
CA LEU A 36 14.90 15.48 -15.55
C LEU A 36 13.79 14.45 -15.34
N LEU A 37 13.79 13.39 -16.16
CA LEU A 37 12.93 12.23 -15.92
C LEU A 37 13.47 11.48 -14.71
N THR A 38 12.86 11.69 -13.54
CA THR A 38 13.37 11.09 -12.30
C THR A 38 12.96 9.61 -12.19
N PRO A 39 13.81 8.76 -11.60
CA PRO A 39 13.47 7.35 -11.35
C PRO A 39 12.18 7.21 -10.53
N GLU A 40 11.89 8.15 -9.63
CA GLU A 40 10.62 8.16 -8.88
C GLU A 40 9.41 8.40 -9.78
N ALA A 41 9.52 9.30 -10.77
CA ALA A 41 8.43 9.56 -11.71
C ALA A 41 8.07 8.30 -12.53
N LEU A 42 9.09 7.55 -12.96
CA LEU A 42 8.91 6.28 -13.64
C LEU A 42 8.29 5.21 -12.71
N ALA A 43 8.83 5.09 -11.49
CA ALA A 43 8.31 4.16 -10.48
C ALA A 43 6.84 4.44 -10.15
N MET A 44 6.47 5.71 -9.97
CA MET A 44 5.09 6.13 -9.69
C MET A 44 4.16 5.88 -10.88
N LYS A 45 4.63 6.09 -12.12
CA LYS A 45 3.86 5.76 -13.33
C LYS A 45 3.61 4.25 -13.44
N ALA A 46 4.63 3.44 -13.16
CA ALA A 46 4.50 1.99 -13.11
C ALA A 46 3.52 1.55 -12.01
N ALA A 47 3.65 2.12 -10.81
CA ALA A 47 2.75 1.87 -9.69
C ALA A 47 1.30 2.21 -10.07
N GLY A 48 1.04 3.36 -10.70
CA GLY A 48 -0.29 3.73 -11.19
C GLY A 48 -0.86 2.70 -12.16
N LYS A 49 -0.07 2.21 -13.13
CA LYS A 49 -0.49 1.21 -14.12
C LYS A 49 -0.82 -0.17 -13.49
N VAL A 50 -0.16 -0.53 -12.39
CA VAL A 50 -0.40 -1.76 -11.63
C VAL A 50 -1.63 -1.61 -10.73
N LEU A 51 -1.70 -0.51 -9.98
CA LEU A 51 -2.74 -0.25 -8.98
C LEU A 51 -4.10 0.05 -9.63
N SER A 52 -4.12 0.60 -10.85
CA SER A 52 -5.36 0.91 -11.57
C SER A 52 -6.11 -0.33 -12.09
N ALA A 53 -5.47 -1.50 -12.15
CA ALA A 53 -6.05 -2.70 -12.76
C ALA A 53 -6.02 -3.91 -11.81
N PRO A 54 -7.18 -4.49 -11.45
CA PRO A 54 -7.26 -5.54 -10.44
C PRO A 54 -6.50 -6.81 -10.82
N ARG A 55 -6.46 -7.17 -12.12
CA ARG A 55 -5.72 -8.34 -12.63
C ARG A 55 -4.21 -8.17 -12.51
N ARG A 56 -3.69 -6.97 -12.82
CA ARG A 56 -2.26 -6.65 -12.70
C ARG A 56 -1.83 -6.65 -11.25
N LEU A 57 -2.60 -6.00 -10.39
CA LEU A 57 -2.38 -6.01 -8.95
C LEU A 57 -2.39 -7.44 -8.37
N ALA A 58 -3.32 -8.29 -8.83
CA ALA A 58 -3.37 -9.68 -8.38
C ALA A 58 -2.12 -10.49 -8.79
N ALA A 59 -1.64 -10.31 -10.02
CA ALA A 59 -0.41 -10.95 -10.50
C ALA A 59 0.81 -10.48 -9.70
N VAL A 60 0.99 -9.16 -9.54
CA VAL A 60 2.09 -8.58 -8.76
C VAL A 60 2.05 -9.06 -7.32
N ARG A 61 0.85 -9.12 -6.69
CA ARG A 61 0.72 -9.59 -5.30
C ARG A 61 1.14 -11.05 -5.13
N ARG A 62 0.84 -11.93 -6.09
CA ARG A 62 1.26 -13.34 -6.05
C ARG A 62 2.77 -13.49 -6.11
N LEU A 63 3.45 -12.64 -6.86
CA LEU A 63 4.90 -12.62 -6.98
C LEU A 63 5.60 -11.87 -5.83
N ALA A 64 4.96 -10.84 -5.28
CA ALA A 64 5.53 -10.02 -4.21
C ALA A 64 5.54 -10.74 -2.85
N ALA A 65 4.57 -11.61 -2.57
CA ALA A 65 4.48 -12.35 -1.31
C ALA A 65 5.71 -13.22 -0.98
N PRO A 66 6.24 -14.04 -1.90
CA PRO A 66 7.49 -14.78 -1.65
C PRO A 66 8.71 -13.85 -1.57
N GLY A 67 8.80 -12.82 -2.41
CA GLY A 67 9.91 -11.86 -2.38
C GLY A 67 10.02 -11.11 -1.06
N ALA A 68 8.89 -10.64 -0.52
CA ALA A 68 8.85 -9.95 0.78
C ALA A 68 9.18 -10.88 1.96
N ARG A 69 9.01 -12.20 1.82
CA ARG A 69 9.43 -13.18 2.82
C ARG A 69 10.93 -13.43 2.83
N LEU A 70 11.58 -13.33 1.67
CA LEU A 70 13.05 -13.43 1.58
C LEU A 70 13.74 -12.23 2.25
N VAL A 71 13.07 -11.08 2.26
CA VAL A 71 13.56 -9.86 2.93
C VAL A 71 13.21 -9.84 4.43
N ALA A 72 12.23 -10.65 4.86
CA ALA A 72 11.87 -10.75 6.26
C ALA A 72 12.89 -11.60 7.03
N ARG A 73 13.39 -11.06 8.16
CA ARG A 73 14.20 -11.79 9.14
C ARG A 73 13.36 -11.99 10.39
N ASP A 74 13.36 -13.20 10.94
CA ASP A 74 12.57 -13.58 12.13
C ASP A 74 11.07 -13.24 12.04
N GLY A 75 10.50 -13.36 10.84
CA GLY A 75 9.07 -13.07 10.62
C GLY A 75 8.72 -11.58 10.66
N ARG A 76 9.71 -10.68 10.61
CA ARG A 76 9.53 -9.22 10.52
C ARG A 76 10.32 -8.65 9.35
N ILE A 77 9.74 -7.67 8.67
CA ILE A 77 10.45 -6.84 7.70
C ILE A 77 11.10 -5.73 8.51
N GLY A 78 12.42 -5.85 8.71
CA GLY A 78 13.24 -4.80 9.30
C GLY A 78 13.59 -3.71 8.28
N VAL A 79 14.61 -2.91 8.61
CA VAL A 79 15.04 -1.79 7.76
C VAL A 79 15.55 -2.30 6.41
N LEU A 80 14.87 -1.91 5.33
CA LEU A 80 15.29 -2.16 3.95
C LEU A 80 16.51 -1.29 3.59
N PRO A 81 17.42 -1.80 2.76
CA PRO A 81 18.60 -1.05 2.34
C PRO A 81 18.27 0.13 1.43
N GLY A 82 19.13 1.15 1.44
CA GLY A 82 19.10 2.28 0.51
C GLY A 82 17.92 3.24 0.74
N PRO A 83 17.30 3.80 -0.31
CA PRO A 83 16.26 4.83 -0.17
C PRO A 83 15.00 4.33 0.56
N PHE A 84 14.81 3.01 0.63
CA PHE A 84 13.70 2.37 1.34
C PHE A 84 13.89 2.36 2.86
N ALA A 85 15.10 2.60 3.37
CA ALA A 85 15.37 2.64 4.81
C ALA A 85 14.49 3.67 5.54
N ARG A 86 14.19 4.81 4.90
CA ARG A 86 13.30 5.84 5.45
C ARG A 86 11.85 5.37 5.57
N TRP A 87 11.44 4.40 4.76
CA TRP A 87 10.09 3.82 4.77
C TRP A 87 9.96 2.64 5.72
N SER A 88 11.04 1.92 5.98
CA SER A 88 11.09 0.76 6.87
C SER A 88 11.75 1.04 8.21
N GLY A 89 12.07 2.31 8.50
CA GLY A 89 12.81 2.71 9.70
C GLY A 89 12.00 2.58 10.98
N THR A 90 10.66 2.56 10.90
CA THR A 90 9.71 2.40 12.02
C THR A 90 8.29 2.17 11.47
N PRO A 91 7.38 1.47 12.20
CA PRO A 91 7.58 0.29 13.04
C PRO A 91 7.77 -0.97 12.18
N ASP A 92 8.42 -2.00 12.73
CA ASP A 92 8.58 -3.30 12.05
C ASP A 92 7.24 -3.83 11.53
N THR A 93 7.21 -4.19 10.26
CA THR A 93 6.02 -4.78 9.66
C THR A 93 6.13 -6.31 9.77
N PRO A 94 5.09 -7.02 10.24
CA PRO A 94 5.12 -8.48 10.24
C PRO A 94 5.27 -9.00 8.81
N ALA A 95 5.96 -10.14 8.67
CA ALA A 95 6.12 -10.79 7.38
C ALA A 95 4.75 -11.09 6.76
N PRO A 96 4.58 -10.91 5.44
CA PRO A 96 3.30 -11.09 4.79
C PRO A 96 2.80 -12.54 4.94
N ALA A 97 1.51 -12.70 5.21
CA ALA A 97 0.86 -14.00 5.38
C ALA A 97 1.08 -14.94 4.17
N ARG A 98 1.12 -16.26 4.40
CA ARG A 98 1.34 -17.27 3.34
C ARG A 98 0.23 -17.23 2.29
N GLU A 99 -0.97 -16.92 2.76
CA GLU A 99 -2.16 -16.81 1.94
C GLU A 99 -2.61 -15.36 1.88
N SER A 100 -2.99 -14.91 0.67
CA SER A 100 -3.62 -13.60 0.52
C SER A 100 -5.03 -13.62 1.13
N LEU A 101 -5.45 -12.51 1.73
CA LEU A 101 -6.82 -12.33 2.24
C LEU A 101 -7.89 -12.77 1.21
N ARG A 102 -7.71 -12.44 -0.08
CA ARG A 102 -8.64 -12.82 -1.15
C ARG A 102 -8.69 -14.34 -1.39
N ALA A 103 -7.56 -15.03 -1.27
CA ALA A 103 -7.53 -16.49 -1.41
C ALA A 103 -8.18 -17.17 -0.21
N TRP A 104 -7.82 -16.72 0.99
CA TRP A 104 -8.46 -17.15 2.24
C TRP A 104 -9.98 -16.96 2.20
N TRP A 105 -10.43 -15.80 1.72
CA TRP A 105 -11.86 -15.48 1.65
C TRP A 105 -12.64 -16.43 0.74
N ARG A 106 -12.13 -16.71 -0.47
CA ARG A 106 -12.76 -17.65 -1.40
C ARG A 106 -12.83 -19.05 -0.78
N ARG A 107 -11.71 -19.52 -0.22
CA ARG A 107 -11.63 -20.84 0.40
C ARG A 107 -12.59 -21.00 1.57
N THR A 108 -12.74 -20.01 2.44
CA THR A 108 -13.58 -20.13 3.65
C THR A 108 -15.05 -19.80 3.40
N ARG A 109 -15.37 -18.84 2.52
CA ARG A 109 -16.74 -18.33 2.35
C ARG A 109 -17.45 -18.79 1.08
N GLU A 110 -16.75 -19.25 0.04
CA GLU A 110 -17.39 -19.84 -1.14
C GLU A 110 -17.58 -21.35 -0.94
N ALA A 111 -16.63 -22.04 -0.31
CA ALA A 111 -16.77 -23.47 0.04
C ALA A 111 -17.89 -23.73 1.06
N GLY A 112 -18.13 -22.81 2.01
CA GLY A 112 -19.25 -22.93 2.95
C GLY A 112 -20.63 -22.75 2.31
N ARG A 113 -20.69 -22.06 1.15
CA ARG A 113 -21.94 -21.80 0.41
C ARG A 113 -22.40 -23.04 -0.35
N THR A 114 -21.47 -23.84 -0.87
CA THR A 114 -21.77 -25.10 -1.57
C THR A 114 -22.19 -26.24 -0.64
N THR A 115 -21.73 -26.24 0.63
CA THR A 115 -22.08 -27.28 1.60
C THR A 115 -23.47 -27.07 2.22
N THR A 116 -23.95 -25.83 2.30
CA THR A 116 -25.30 -25.53 2.81
C THR A 116 -26.39 -25.79 1.78
N GLU A 117 -26.09 -25.65 0.49
CA GLU A 117 -27.06 -25.89 -0.60
C GLU A 117 -27.22 -27.39 -0.95
N GLY A 118 -26.27 -28.24 -0.54
CA GLY A 118 -26.31 -29.70 -0.73
C GLY A 118 -26.92 -30.51 0.42
N LYS A 119 -27.25 -29.87 1.56
CA LYS A 119 -27.85 -30.51 2.74
C LYS A 119 -29.33 -30.14 2.88
N GLY A 120 -30.06 -30.26 1.78
CA GLY A 120 -31.46 -29.84 1.65
C GLY A 120 -32.21 -30.56 0.54
N ARG A 121 -31.89 -31.83 0.29
CA ARG A 121 -32.71 -32.75 -0.50
C ARG A 121 -32.60 -34.15 0.09
#